data_AF-A0A9Q9SCD9-F1
#
_entry.id   AF-A0A9Q9SCD9-F1
#
_cell.length_a   1.000
_cell.length_b   1.000
_cell.length_c   1.000
_cell.angle_alpha   90.00
_cell.angle_beta   90.00
_cell.angle_gamma   90.00
#
_symmetry.space_group_name_H-M   'P 1'
#
loop_
_entity.id
_entity.type
_entity.pdbx_description
1 polymer ?
#
loop_
_entity_poly.entity_id
_entity_poly.type
_entity_poly.pdbx_seq_one_letter_code
_entity_poly.pdbx_strand_id
1 'polypeptide(L)'
;MQHPNDPLHGITLEALLNALVAQYGWAELAKRININCFKSDPSIKSSLKFLRRTPWARKEVEALYIDSLSTAETAKEDAPADNPWAHWQKK
;
A
#
# COMPACT_ATOMS: atom_id res chain seq x y z
N MET A 1 -0.33 23.57 -18.67
CA MET A 1 -1.55 22.78 -18.36
C MET A 1 -1.15 21.32 -18.52
N GLN A 2 -1.02 20.56 -17.43
CA GLN A 2 -0.44 19.21 -17.47
C GLN A 2 -1.55 18.15 -17.66
N HIS A 3 -1.28 17.18 -18.54
CA HIS A 3 -2.24 16.19 -19.06
C HIS A 3 -2.50 15.01 -18.10
N PRO A 4 -3.63 14.28 -18.27
CA PRO A 4 -4.29 13.50 -17.20
C PRO A 4 -4.28 11.97 -17.42
N ASN A 5 -3.14 11.33 -17.71
CA ASN A 5 -3.11 9.87 -17.95
C ASN A 5 -1.70 9.28 -17.76
N ASP A 6 -1.33 8.88 -16.54
CA ASP A 6 -0.25 7.91 -16.29
C ASP A 6 -0.67 7.04 -15.09
N PRO A 7 -1.12 5.79 -15.33
CA PRO A 7 -1.82 5.04 -14.28
C PRO A 7 -0.91 4.42 -13.21
N LEU A 8 0.42 4.42 -13.42
CA LEU A 8 1.40 3.85 -12.48
C LEU A 8 2.61 4.78 -12.24
N HIS A 9 2.61 5.99 -12.79
CA HIS A 9 3.69 6.95 -12.50
C HIS A 9 3.34 7.76 -11.25
N GLY A 10 3.83 7.35 -10.09
CA GLY A 10 3.66 8.09 -8.83
C GLY A 10 3.00 7.35 -7.68
N ILE A 11 3.14 6.01 -7.59
CA ILE A 11 2.81 5.32 -6.34
C ILE A 11 3.77 5.82 -5.26
N THR A 12 3.30 6.79 -4.51
CA THR A 12 4.04 7.35 -3.38
C THR A 12 4.04 6.34 -2.24
N LEU A 13 4.98 6.50 -1.31
CA LEU A 13 4.98 5.77 -0.04
C LEU A 13 3.62 5.91 0.69
N GLU A 14 2.91 7.02 0.45
CA GLU A 14 1.56 7.26 0.95
C GLU A 14 0.52 6.35 0.30
N ALA A 15 0.54 6.20 -1.03
CA ALA A 15 -0.38 5.33 -1.75
C ALA A 15 -0.18 3.85 -1.36
N LEU A 16 1.08 3.42 -1.30
CA LEU A 16 1.44 2.06 -0.87
C LEU A 16 0.96 1.78 0.56
N LEU A 17 1.23 2.69 1.49
CA LEU A 17 0.78 2.54 2.87
C LEU A 17 -0.75 2.54 2.96
N ASN A 18 -1.45 3.41 2.23
CA ASN A 18 -2.91 3.40 2.19
C ASN A 18 -3.47 2.08 1.68
N ALA A 19 -2.89 1.50 0.62
CA ALA A 19 -3.31 0.21 0.10
C ALA A 19 -3.14 -0.92 1.14
N LEU A 20 -1.99 -0.97 1.81
CA LEU A 20 -1.74 -1.94 2.89
C LEU A 20 -2.70 -1.77 4.07
N VAL A 21 -2.97 -0.53 4.47
CA VAL A 21 -3.90 -0.22 5.56
C VAL A 21 -5.33 -0.57 5.16
N ALA A 22 -5.74 -0.33 3.91
CA ALA A 22 -7.06 -0.69 3.42
C ALA A 22 -7.26 -2.21 3.35
N GLN A 23 -6.21 -2.96 3.01
CA GLN A 23 -6.26 -4.41 2.89
C GLN A 23 -6.16 -5.15 4.22
N TYR A 24 -5.26 -4.72 5.11
CA TYR A 24 -4.95 -5.44 6.35
C TYR A 24 -5.35 -4.69 7.62
N GLY A 25 -5.45 -3.37 7.55
CA GLY A 25 -5.62 -2.52 8.74
C GLY A 25 -4.35 -2.37 9.57
N TRP A 26 -4.40 -1.41 10.49
CA TRP A 26 -3.26 -1.06 11.33
C TRP A 26 -2.83 -2.16 12.31
N ALA A 27 -3.78 -2.96 12.81
CA ALA A 27 -3.50 -4.03 13.75
C ALA A 27 -2.63 -5.14 13.13
N GLU A 28 -2.94 -5.56 11.89
CA GLU A 28 -2.15 -6.56 11.17
C GLU A 28 -0.80 -5.98 10.74
N LEU A 29 -0.77 -4.73 10.30
CA LEU A 29 0.48 -4.02 9.99
C LEU A 29 1.41 -3.97 11.22
N ALA A 30 0.88 -3.69 12.40
CA ALA A 30 1.66 -3.68 13.64
C ALA A 30 2.16 -5.07 14.09
N LYS A 31 1.48 -6.15 13.68
CA LYS A 31 1.92 -7.53 13.92
C LYS A 31 3.06 -7.92 12.99
N ARG A 32 2.95 -7.57 11.70
CA ARG A 32 3.98 -7.86 10.70
C ARG A 32 5.21 -6.97 10.87
N ILE A 33 4.97 -5.68 11.06
CA ILE A 33 6.00 -4.65 11.22
C ILE A 33 5.87 -4.14 12.65
N ASN A 34 6.70 -4.70 13.53
CA ASN A 34 6.66 -4.41 14.97
C ASN A 34 7.23 -3.01 15.28
N ILE A 35 6.53 -1.96 14.87
CA ILE A 35 6.86 -0.56 15.15
C ILE A 35 5.75 0.09 15.98
N ASN A 36 6.16 0.93 16.95
CA ASN A 36 5.19 1.66 17.77
C ASN A 36 4.32 2.62 16.95
N CYS A 37 4.80 3.07 15.79
CA CYS A 37 4.05 3.98 14.91
C CYS A 37 2.68 3.40 14.52
N PHE A 38 2.56 2.10 14.31
CA PHE A 38 1.30 1.44 13.95
C PHE A 38 0.44 1.04 15.16
N LYS A 39 1.02 1.04 16.37
CA LYS A 39 0.35 0.66 17.62
C LYS A 39 -0.25 1.84 18.37
N SER A 40 0.50 2.93 18.48
CA SER A 40 0.15 4.09 19.31
C SER A 40 -0.51 5.22 18.54
N ASP A 41 0.00 5.56 17.35
CA ASP A 41 -0.52 6.66 16.51
C ASP A 41 -0.75 6.20 15.06
N PRO A 42 -1.65 5.22 14.83
CA PRO A 42 -1.94 4.69 13.51
C PRO A 42 -2.63 5.74 12.63
N SER A 43 -1.82 6.57 11.98
CA SER A 43 -2.27 7.54 10.99
C SER A 43 -1.31 7.59 9.82
N ILE A 44 -1.84 7.86 8.63
CA ILE A 44 -1.05 7.94 7.40
C ILE A 44 0.05 9.00 7.53
N LYS A 45 -0.29 10.21 8.00
CA LYS A 45 0.68 11.31 8.13
C LYS A 45 1.78 11.02 9.16
N SER A 46 1.44 10.48 10.33
CA SER A 46 2.42 10.12 11.36
C SER A 46 3.35 9.00 10.88
N SER A 47 2.76 7.98 10.23
CA SER A 47 3.49 6.88 9.62
C SER A 47 4.46 7.34 8.56
N LEU A 48 4.04 8.20 7.63
CA LEU A 48 4.95 8.73 6.60
C LEU A 48 6.09 9.55 7.21
N LYS A 49 5.81 10.36 8.24
CA LYS A 49 6.85 11.10 8.95
C LYS A 49 7.84 10.15 9.64
N PHE A 50 7.36 9.05 10.21
CA PHE A 50 8.21 8.02 10.82
C PHE A 50 9.04 7.27 9.78
N LEU A 51 8.41 6.78 8.70
CA LEU A 51 9.07 6.07 7.60
C LEU A 51 10.08 6.96 6.85
N ARG A 52 9.93 8.29 6.90
CA ARG A 52 10.94 9.25 6.41
C ARG A 52 12.19 9.29 7.27
N ARG A 53 12.06 9.15 8.59
CA ARG A 53 13.16 9.18 9.56
C ARG A 53 13.80 7.81 9.78
N THR A 54 13.06 6.74 9.55
CA THR A 54 13.45 5.37 9.84
C THR A 54 13.47 4.54 8.55
N PRO A 55 14.60 4.53 7.81
CA PRO A 55 14.65 3.93 6.47
C PRO A 55 14.50 2.40 6.48
N TRP A 56 14.94 1.71 7.54
CA TRP A 56 14.73 0.26 7.65
C TRP A 56 13.24 -0.08 7.72
N ALA A 57 12.43 0.69 8.43
CA ALA A 57 10.99 0.47 8.54
C ALA A 57 10.27 0.73 7.21
N ARG A 58 10.76 1.67 6.40
CA ARG A 58 10.27 1.87 5.02
C ARG A 58 10.46 0.61 4.19
N LYS A 59 11.66 0.01 4.24
CA LYS A 59 11.97 -1.21 3.49
C LYS A 59 11.05 -2.37 3.88
N GLU A 60 10.74 -2.52 5.17
CA GLU A 60 9.79 -3.53 5.66
C GLU A 60 8.38 -3.33 5.09
N VAL A 61 7.90 -2.07 5.05
CA VAL A 61 6.59 -1.73 4.47
C VAL A 61 6.57 -2.00 2.97
N GLU A 62 7.64 -1.66 2.25
CA GLU A 62 7.78 -1.94 0.82
C GLU A 62 7.84 -3.45 0.55
N ALA A 63 8.62 -4.21 1.33
CA ALA A 63 8.70 -5.65 1.22
C ALA A 63 7.35 -6.32 1.48
N LEU A 64 6.61 -5.87 2.49
CA LEU A 64 5.27 -6.37 2.78
C LEU A 64 4.29 -6.08 1.63
N TYR A 65 4.40 -4.93 0.98
CA TYR A 65 3.59 -4.63 -0.19
C TYR A 65 3.89 -5.56 -1.37
N ILE A 66 5.16 -5.84 -1.63
CA ILE A 66 5.58 -6.78 -2.69
C ILE A 66 5.04 -8.19 -2.39
N ASP A 67 5.15 -8.66 -1.15
CA ASP A 67 4.62 -9.95 -0.70
C ASP A 67 3.08 -10.03 -0.87
N SER A 68 2.39 -8.95 -0.51
CA SER A 68 0.95 -8.81 -0.70
C SER A 68 0.53 -8.85 -2.18
N LEU A 69 1.34 -8.29 -3.08
CA LEU A 69 1.10 -8.34 -4.52
C LEU A 69 1.34 -9.76 -5.08
N SER A 70 2.41 -10.43 -4.66
CA SER A 70 2.70 -11.80 -5.07
C SER A 70 1.60 -12.78 -4.65
N THR A 71 0.94 -12.53 -3.51
CA THR A 71 -0.21 -13.33 -3.06
C THR A 71 -1.49 -12.98 -3.83
N ALA A 72 -1.65 -11.72 -4.25
CA ALA A 72 -2.83 -11.25 -4.98
C ALA A 72 -2.90 -11.76 -6.43
N GLU A 73 -1.78 -12.12 -7.06
CA GLU A 73 -1.75 -12.69 -8.42
C GLU A 73 -2.35 -14.10 -8.51
N THR A 74 -2.48 -14.84 -7.40
CA THR A 74 -3.12 -16.18 -7.38
C THR A 74 -4.59 -16.16 -6.96
N ALA A 75 -5.14 -15.01 -6.56
CA ALA A 75 -6.54 -14.89 -6.10
C ALA A 75 -7.44 -14.01 -7.00
N LYS A 76 -6.97 -13.67 -8.22
CA LYS A 76 -7.68 -12.83 -9.20
C LYS A 76 -8.27 -13.61 -10.40
N GLU A 77 -8.40 -14.92 -10.32
CA GLU A 77 -9.06 -15.73 -11.38
C GLU A 77 -10.51 -16.15 -11.07
N ASP A 78 -11.07 -15.87 -9.89
CA ASP A 78 -12.46 -16.23 -9.56
C ASP A 78 -13.26 -15.11 -8.85
N ALA A 79 -13.36 -13.92 -9.45
CA ALA A 79 -14.37 -12.93 -9.07
C ALA A 79 -14.99 -12.24 -10.30
N PRO A 80 -16.32 -12.07 -10.34
CA PRO A 80 -17.11 -11.84 -11.56
C PRO A 80 -16.85 -10.49 -12.23
N ALA A 81 -17.22 -10.42 -13.51
CA ALA A 81 -16.97 -9.39 -14.51
C ALA A 81 -17.56 -7.98 -14.26
N ASP A 82 -17.64 -7.53 -13.01
CA ASP A 82 -18.07 -6.18 -12.62
C ASP A 82 -17.10 -5.57 -11.60
N ASN A 83 -15.84 -5.40 -12.02
CA ASN A 83 -14.87 -4.59 -11.27
C ASN A 83 -14.90 -3.14 -11.81
N PRO A 84 -15.45 -2.16 -11.07
CA PRO A 84 -15.60 -0.77 -11.54
C PRO A 84 -14.28 -0.01 -11.73
N TRP A 85 -13.14 -0.61 -11.37
CA TRP A 85 -11.80 -0.01 -11.54
C TRP A 85 -10.96 -0.62 -12.68
N ALA A 86 -11.54 -1.45 -13.55
CA ALA A 86 -10.80 -2.13 -14.63
C ALA A 86 -10.19 -1.20 -15.71
N HIS A 87 -10.49 0.10 -15.71
CA HIS A 87 -10.11 1.02 -16.79
C HIS A 87 -8.77 1.75 -16.59
N TRP A 88 -8.06 1.54 -15.47
CA TRP A 88 -6.79 2.22 -15.22
C TRP A 88 -5.56 1.52 -15.81
N GLN A 89 -5.67 0.36 -16.46
CA GLN A 89 -4.47 -0.40 -16.86
C GLN A 89 -4.12 -0.37 -18.35
N LYS A 90 -4.54 0.68 -19.08
CA LYS A 90 -4.09 0.88 -20.47
C LYS A 90 -3.82 2.36 -20.76
N LYS A 91 -2.57 2.65 -21.09
CA LYS A 91 -2.21 3.74 -22.00
C LYS A 91 -1.21 3.22 -23.00
#